data_AF-A0A8J3FV51-F1
#
_entry.id   AF-A0A8J3FV51-F1
#
_cell.length_a   1.000
_cell.length_b   1.000
_cell.length_c   1.000
_cell.angle_alpha   90.00
_cell.angle_beta   90.00
_cell.angle_gamma   90.00
#
_symmetry.space_group_name_H-M   'P 1'
#
loop_
_entity.id
_entity.type
_entity.pdbx_description
1 polymer ?
#
loop_
_entity_poly.entity_id
_entity_poly.type
_entity_poly.pdbx_seq_one_letter_code
_entity_poly.pdbx_strand_id
1 'polypeptide(L)'
;MDRNGWWTWLQAQLDERGWTRADLARAATVSQSRIADWKDKGTRPTLDNARAVAHALQVPLLVVLVEAGLLTSEEARQRTTRRGSLADFTFRELLRELERRYTETTQRVTSGAVSHVTPKSVTSLARVADNPIGEKLRDQQERVWVSEAELPDPEGPDDGA
;
A
#
# COMPACT_ATOMS: atom_id res chain seq x y z
N MET A 1 -10.78 2.91 -24.57
CA MET A 1 -10.36 4.06 -23.74
C MET A 1 -10.45 5.30 -24.59
N ASP A 2 -11.24 6.26 -24.15
CA ASP A 2 -11.56 7.45 -24.94
C ASP A 2 -10.32 8.31 -25.19
N ARG A 3 -10.28 8.95 -26.35
CA ARG A 3 -9.18 9.81 -26.81
C ARG A 3 -8.88 10.98 -25.86
N ASN A 4 -9.74 11.23 -24.87
CA ASN A 4 -9.62 12.31 -23.89
C ASN A 4 -9.70 11.88 -22.41
N GLY A 5 -9.48 10.59 -22.11
CA GLY A 5 -9.49 10.10 -20.72
C GLY A 5 -8.50 10.83 -19.81
N TRP A 6 -7.29 11.08 -20.32
CA TRP A 6 -6.25 11.85 -19.64
C TRP A 6 -6.72 13.25 -19.21
N TRP A 7 -7.30 14.01 -20.15
CA TRP A 7 -7.77 15.36 -19.85
C TRP A 7 -8.92 15.34 -18.84
N THR A 8 -9.84 14.37 -18.97
CA THR A 8 -10.98 14.25 -18.07
C THR A 8 -10.52 14.00 -16.63
N TRP A 9 -9.60 13.07 -16.44
CA TRP A 9 -8.99 12.82 -15.13
C TRP A 9 -8.24 14.05 -14.60
N LEU A 10 -7.44 14.69 -15.46
CA LEU A 10 -6.66 15.87 -15.08
C LEU A 10 -7.57 17.03 -14.67
N GLN A 11 -8.66 17.26 -15.41
CA GLN A 11 -9.64 18.29 -15.12
C GLN A 11 -10.30 18.06 -13.76
N ALA A 12 -10.69 16.81 -13.44
CA ALA A 12 -11.24 16.47 -12.13
C ALA A 12 -10.25 16.80 -10.99
N GLN A 13 -8.96 16.49 -11.18
CA GLN A 13 -7.91 16.83 -10.20
C GLN A 13 -7.74 18.35 -10.02
N LEU A 14 -7.91 19.13 -11.08
CA LEU A 14 -7.86 20.59 -11.00
C LEU A 14 -9.08 21.15 -10.27
N ASP A 15 -10.27 20.65 -10.60
CA ASP A 15 -11.53 21.10 -9.99
C ASP A 15 -11.57 20.81 -8.49
N GLU A 16 -11.12 19.63 -8.06
CA GLU A 16 -10.99 19.26 -6.64
C GLU A 16 -10.09 20.22 -5.83
N ARG A 17 -9.10 20.83 -6.50
CA ARG A 17 -8.13 21.75 -5.88
C ARG A 17 -8.51 23.22 -6.08
N GLY A 18 -9.56 23.51 -6.84
CA GLY A 18 -9.86 24.86 -7.31
C GLY A 18 -8.76 25.47 -8.18
N TRP A 19 -7.98 24.62 -8.87
CA TRP A 19 -6.86 25.06 -9.70
C TRP A 19 -7.30 25.37 -11.12
N THR A 20 -6.69 26.40 -11.70
CA THR A 20 -6.77 26.67 -13.13
C THR A 20 -5.66 25.93 -13.88
N ARG A 21 -5.77 25.85 -15.21
CA ARG A 21 -4.67 25.37 -16.07
C ARG A 21 -3.38 26.17 -15.88
N ALA A 22 -3.49 27.46 -15.57
CA ALA A 22 -2.33 28.31 -15.32
C ALA A 22 -1.66 28.00 -13.98
N ASP A 23 -2.43 27.57 -12.98
CA ASP A 23 -1.88 27.07 -11.71
C ASP A 23 -1.11 25.77 -11.93
N LEU A 24 -1.69 24.83 -12.67
CA LEU A 24 -1.00 23.58 -13.02
C LEU A 24 0.28 23.84 -13.81
N ALA A 25 0.25 24.74 -14.80
CA ALA A 25 1.42 25.11 -15.59
C ALA A 25 2.58 25.60 -14.70
N ARG A 26 2.26 26.47 -13.73
CA ARG A 26 3.23 26.99 -12.77
C ARG A 26 3.74 25.90 -11.82
N ALA A 27 2.85 25.10 -11.26
CA ALA A 27 3.19 24.08 -10.26
C ALA A 27 3.99 22.90 -10.86
N ALA A 28 3.64 22.48 -12.07
CA ALA A 28 4.29 21.37 -12.78
C ALA A 28 5.47 21.84 -13.65
N THR A 29 5.73 23.13 -13.78
CA THR A 29 6.76 23.67 -14.71
C THR A 29 6.53 23.14 -16.14
N VAL A 30 5.26 23.05 -16.56
CA VAL A 30 4.84 22.63 -17.90
C VAL A 30 4.24 23.83 -18.62
N SER A 31 4.54 24.01 -19.91
CA SER A 31 4.00 25.15 -20.65
C SER A 31 2.47 25.07 -20.81
N GLN A 32 1.80 26.22 -20.74
CA GLN A 32 0.35 26.30 -20.91
C GLN A 32 -0.12 25.77 -22.27
N SER A 33 0.68 25.99 -23.33
CA SER A 33 0.42 25.44 -24.67
C SER A 33 0.39 23.92 -24.65
N ARG A 34 1.29 23.26 -23.92
CA ARG A 34 1.28 21.80 -23.77
C ARG A 34 0.03 21.30 -23.06
N ILE A 35 -0.43 22.01 -22.03
CA ILE A 35 -1.66 21.66 -21.30
C ILE A 35 -2.88 21.87 -22.19
N ALA A 36 -2.89 22.91 -23.01
CA ALA A 36 -3.93 23.12 -24.02
C ALA A 36 -3.95 21.99 -25.05
N ASP A 37 -2.79 21.55 -25.54
CA ASP A 37 -2.68 20.42 -26.46
C ASP A 37 -3.22 19.10 -25.87
N TRP A 38 -3.13 18.88 -24.55
CA TRP A 38 -3.74 17.72 -23.90
C TRP A 38 -5.27 17.79 -23.94
N LYS A 39 -5.85 18.97 -23.76
CA LYS A 39 -7.29 19.20 -23.81
C LYS A 39 -7.83 19.14 -25.24
N ASP A 40 -7.26 19.96 -26.11
CA ASP A 40 -7.85 20.32 -27.40
C ASP A 40 -7.49 19.30 -28.48
N LYS A 41 -6.28 18.73 -28.41
CA LYS A 41 -5.79 17.73 -29.39
C LYS A 41 -5.85 16.30 -28.84
N GLY A 42 -6.19 16.10 -27.56
CA GLY A 42 -6.16 14.79 -26.91
C GLY A 42 -4.76 14.17 -26.87
N THR A 43 -3.70 14.99 -26.92
CA THR A 43 -2.33 14.47 -26.89
C THR A 43 -1.99 13.93 -25.52
N ARG A 44 -1.24 12.82 -25.48
CA ARG A 44 -0.75 12.24 -24.23
C ARG A 44 0.47 13.01 -23.71
N PRO A 45 0.65 13.12 -22.39
CA PRO A 45 1.88 13.67 -21.82
C PRO A 45 3.07 12.75 -22.12
N THR A 46 4.28 13.30 -22.12
CA THR A 46 5.51 12.50 -22.04
C THR A 46 5.71 11.99 -20.61
N LEU A 47 6.63 11.04 -20.40
CA LEU A 47 6.97 10.56 -19.06
C LEU A 47 7.44 11.68 -18.13
N ASP A 48 8.24 12.62 -18.63
CA ASP A 48 8.73 13.74 -17.81
C ASP A 48 7.60 14.70 -17.43
N ASN A 49 6.68 14.98 -18.35
CA ASN A 49 5.48 15.76 -18.03
C ASN A 49 4.59 15.04 -17.01
N ALA A 50 4.41 13.72 -17.15
CA ALA A 50 3.65 12.93 -16.19
C ALA A 50 4.28 12.94 -14.80
N ARG A 51 5.62 12.87 -14.71
CA ARG A 51 6.37 13.03 -13.45
C ARG A 51 6.17 14.42 -12.84
N ALA A 52 6.24 15.46 -13.66
CA ALA A 52 6.06 16.82 -13.21
C ALA A 52 4.63 17.08 -12.69
N VAL A 53 3.63 16.56 -13.42
CA VAL A 53 2.22 16.64 -13.00
C VAL A 53 1.97 15.83 -11.72
N ALA A 54 2.54 14.62 -11.60
CA ALA A 54 2.42 13.81 -10.38
C ALA A 54 2.97 14.56 -9.16
N HIS A 55 4.14 15.19 -9.31
CA HIS A 55 4.73 16.01 -8.25
C HIS A 55 3.87 17.23 -7.92
N ALA A 56 3.37 17.96 -8.93
CA ALA A 56 2.53 19.12 -8.72
C ALA A 56 1.22 18.78 -7.99
N LEU A 57 0.58 17.67 -8.37
CA LEU A 57 -0.69 17.24 -7.80
C LEU A 57 -0.53 16.43 -6.50
N GLN A 58 0.71 16.11 -6.10
CA GLN A 58 1.04 15.25 -4.94
C GLN A 58 0.33 13.89 -5.00
N VAL A 59 0.27 13.29 -6.19
CA VAL A 59 -0.31 11.96 -6.41
C VAL A 59 0.78 10.97 -6.83
N PRO A 60 0.61 9.66 -6.56
CA PRO A 60 1.58 8.67 -6.99
C PRO A 60 1.77 8.68 -8.51
N LEU A 61 3.02 8.73 -8.98
CA LEU A 61 3.35 8.74 -10.42
C LEU A 61 2.68 7.60 -11.18
N LEU A 62 2.61 6.41 -10.58
CA LEU A 62 2.00 5.23 -11.18
C LEU A 62 0.54 5.48 -11.58
N VAL A 63 -0.23 6.20 -10.75
CA VAL A 63 -1.63 6.60 -11.05
C VAL A 63 -1.65 7.50 -12.27
N VAL A 64 -0.80 8.54 -12.30
CA VAL A 64 -0.73 9.47 -13.43
C VAL A 64 -0.38 8.76 -14.74
N LEU A 65 0.54 7.79 -14.70
CA LEU A 65 0.93 7.03 -15.89
C LEU A 65 -0.21 6.15 -16.42
N VAL A 66 -1.02 5.57 -15.53
CA VAL A 66 -2.20 4.78 -15.92
C VAL A 66 -3.26 5.68 -16.53
N GLU A 67 -3.59 6.79 -15.88
CA GLU A 67 -4.61 7.74 -16.34
C GLU A 67 -4.19 8.47 -17.63
N ALA A 68 -2.89 8.68 -17.81
CA ALA A 68 -2.32 9.18 -19.07
C ALA A 68 -2.32 8.15 -20.21
N GLY A 69 -2.64 6.89 -19.92
CA GLY A 69 -2.56 5.79 -20.88
C GLY A 69 -1.13 5.46 -21.33
N LEU A 70 -0.13 5.81 -20.52
CA LEU A 70 1.28 5.43 -20.71
C LEU A 70 1.58 4.06 -20.11
N LEU A 71 0.71 3.57 -19.23
CA LEU A 71 0.72 2.26 -18.63
C LEU A 71 -0.71 1.74 -18.57
N THR A 72 -0.89 0.43 -18.72
CA THR A 72 -2.15 -0.23 -18.36
C THR A 72 -2.20 -0.45 -16.85
N SER A 73 -3.40 -0.57 -16.28
CA SER A 73 -3.57 -0.91 -14.87
C SER A 73 -2.91 -2.25 -14.52
N GLU A 74 -2.85 -3.17 -15.48
CA GLU A 74 -2.24 -4.48 -15.30
C GLU A 74 -0.71 -4.42 -15.19
N GLU A 75 -0.05 -3.71 -16.10
CA GLU A 75 1.41 -3.47 -16.02
C GLU A 75 1.81 -2.69 -14.75
N ALA A 76 0.94 -1.78 -14.30
CA ALA A 76 1.12 -1.03 -13.06
C ALA A 76 1.07 -1.94 -11.82
N ARG A 77 0.20 -2.96 -11.82
CA ARG A 77 0.12 -4.00 -10.78
C ARG A 77 1.34 -4.91 -10.77
N GLN A 78 1.86 -5.31 -11.93
CA GLN A 78 2.99 -6.24 -12.01
C GLN A 78 4.28 -5.71 -11.35
N ARG A 79 4.50 -4.38 -11.33
CA ARG A 79 5.66 -3.79 -10.63
C ARG A 79 5.50 -3.75 -9.11
N THR A 80 4.29 -3.73 -8.56
CA THR A 80 4.09 -3.91 -7.12
C THR A 80 4.36 -5.35 -6.69
N THR A 81 4.09 -6.32 -7.58
CA THR A 81 4.37 -7.75 -7.39
C THR A 81 5.85 -8.12 -7.48
N ARG A 82 6.79 -7.19 -7.76
CA ARG A 82 8.23 -7.51 -7.67
C ARG A 82 8.69 -7.73 -6.23
N ARG A 83 7.88 -7.34 -5.24
CA ARG A 83 7.82 -8.11 -3.99
C ARG A 83 6.84 -9.24 -4.27
N GLY A 84 7.36 -10.41 -4.65
CA GLY A 84 6.52 -11.60 -4.80
C GLY A 84 5.68 -11.80 -3.53
N SER A 85 4.49 -12.37 -3.69
CA SER A 85 3.71 -12.80 -2.54
C SER A 85 4.56 -13.77 -1.71
N LEU A 86 4.41 -13.76 -0.39
CA LEU A 86 5.05 -14.79 0.44
C LEU A 86 4.56 -16.21 0.04
N ALA A 87 3.36 -16.30 -0.54
CA ALA A 87 2.79 -17.53 -1.05
C ALA A 87 3.51 -18.08 -2.30
N ASP A 88 4.32 -17.26 -2.98
CA ASP A 88 5.07 -17.68 -4.17
C ASP A 88 6.35 -18.44 -3.80
N PHE A 89 6.70 -18.49 -2.51
CA PHE A 89 7.89 -19.16 -2.00
C PHE A 89 7.50 -20.41 -1.23
N THR A 90 8.28 -21.47 -1.40
CA THR A 90 8.15 -22.63 -0.54
C THR A 90 8.58 -22.28 0.90
N PHE A 91 8.02 -23.00 1.88
CA PHE A 91 8.40 -22.84 3.29
C PHE A 91 9.93 -22.96 3.50
N ARG A 92 10.58 -23.85 2.75
CA ARG A 92 12.04 -24.05 2.81
C ARG A 92 12.82 -22.84 2.29
N GLU A 93 12.35 -22.20 1.22
CA GLU A 93 12.99 -20.99 0.68
C GLU A 93 12.83 -19.81 1.62
N LEU A 94 11.66 -19.67 2.25
CA LEU A 94 11.42 -18.65 3.27
C LEU A 94 12.32 -18.82 4.50
N LEU A 95 12.46 -20.05 5.01
CA LEU A 95 13.36 -20.33 6.14
C LEU A 95 14.81 -19.99 5.82
N ARG A 96 15.28 -20.39 4.63
CA ARG A 96 16.66 -20.10 4.17
C ARG A 96 16.91 -18.59 4.09
N GLU A 97 15.95 -17.84 3.58
CA GLU A 97 16.08 -16.39 3.47
C GLU A 97 16.05 -15.70 4.84
N LEU A 98 15.22 -16.18 5.76
CA LEU A 98 15.15 -15.64 7.13
C LEU A 98 16.47 -15.88 7.88
N GLU A 99 17.04 -17.08 7.77
CA GLU A 99 18.34 -17.44 8.36
C GLU A 99 19.48 -16.56 7.81
N ARG A 100 19.51 -16.34 6.48
CA ARG A 100 20.47 -15.46 5.83
C ARG A 100 20.38 -14.04 6.39
N ARG A 101 19.17 -13.45 6.46
CA ARG A 101 18.96 -12.08 6.97
C ARG A 101 19.29 -11.94 8.45
N TYR A 102 18.97 -12.95 9.26
CA TYR A 102 19.29 -12.97 10.68
C TYR A 102 20.81 -12.92 10.88
N THR A 103 21.55 -13.74 10.12
CA THR A 103 23.02 -13.78 10.16
C THR A 103 23.62 -12.44 9.76
N GLU A 104 23.16 -11.85 8.64
CA GLU A 104 23.65 -10.55 8.17
C GLU A 104 23.35 -9.40 9.13
N THR A 105 22.17 -9.41 9.75
CA THR A 105 21.78 -8.40 10.74
C THR A 105 22.62 -8.52 12.00
N THR A 106 22.80 -9.75 12.49
CA THR A 106 23.60 -10.02 13.69
C THR A 106 25.05 -9.62 13.47
N GLN A 107 25.64 -9.98 12.32
CA GLN A 107 27.01 -9.61 11.97
C GLN A 107 27.22 -8.09 11.83
N ARG A 108 26.22 -7.35 11.32
CA ARG A 108 26.27 -5.88 11.28
C ARG A 108 26.25 -5.25 12.68
N VAL A 109 25.53 -5.86 13.63
CA VAL A 109 25.50 -5.41 15.03
C VAL A 109 26.81 -5.69 15.74
N THR A 110 27.46 -6.83 15.50
CA THR A 110 28.76 -7.15 16.11
C THR A 110 29.94 -6.43 15.48
N SER A 111 29.87 -6.08 14.19
CA SER A 111 30.99 -5.48 13.46
C SER A 111 30.98 -3.94 13.41
N GLY A 112 29.94 -3.28 13.90
CA GLY A 112 29.80 -1.82 13.86
C GLY A 112 29.90 -1.18 15.25
N ALA A 113 30.92 -0.35 15.45
CA ALA A 113 30.96 0.64 16.53
C ALA A 113 29.62 1.40 16.59
N VAL A 114 28.94 1.31 17.73
CA VAL A 114 27.60 1.85 17.95
C VAL A 114 27.64 3.38 17.81
N SER A 115 27.24 3.91 16.66
CA SER A 115 26.64 5.24 16.62
C SER A 115 25.24 5.10 17.19
N HIS A 116 25.04 5.62 18.40
CA HIS A 116 23.72 5.78 19.01
C HIS A 116 22.83 6.60 18.07
N VAL A 117 22.05 5.94 17.22
CA VAL A 117 20.80 6.51 16.75
C VAL A 117 19.83 6.36 17.92
N THR A 118 19.73 7.39 18.74
CA THR A 118 18.63 7.50 19.71
C THR A 118 17.32 7.44 18.93
N PRO A 119 16.48 6.40 19.08
CA PRO A 119 15.14 6.45 18.55
C PRO A 119 14.40 7.55 19.33
N LYS A 120 14.07 8.65 18.65
CA LYS A 120 13.07 9.59 19.18
C LYS A 120 11.78 8.81 19.39
N SER A 121 11.48 8.54 20.65
CA SER A 121 10.18 8.18 21.20
C SER A 121 9.51 6.94 20.58
N VAL A 122 10.00 5.76 20.94
CA VAL A 122 9.13 4.57 21.05
C VAL A 122 8.96 4.26 22.53
N THR A 123 8.41 5.22 23.27
CA THR A 123 7.86 4.96 24.60
C THR A 123 6.40 4.60 24.43
N SER A 124 6.08 3.31 24.25
CA SER A 124 4.86 2.66 24.78
C SER A 124 4.73 1.19 24.32
N LEU A 125 5.72 0.35 24.63
CA LEU A 125 5.48 -1.11 24.72
C LEU A 125 5.44 -1.61 26.17
N ALA A 126 5.69 -0.75 27.16
CA ALA A 126 5.60 -1.07 28.59
C ALA A 126 4.23 -0.73 29.22
N ARG A 127 3.23 -0.29 28.43
CA ARG A 127 1.90 0.14 28.92
C ARG A 127 0.74 -0.75 28.45
N VAL A 128 1.03 -1.94 27.91
CA VAL A 128 -0.01 -2.90 27.50
C VAL A 128 -0.41 -3.83 28.64
N ALA A 129 0.35 -3.88 29.74
CA ALA A 129 0.03 -4.75 30.88
C ALA A 129 -1.17 -4.29 31.73
N ASP A 130 -1.52 -2.99 31.71
CA ASP A 130 -2.60 -2.41 32.53
C ASP A 130 -3.72 -1.79 31.67
N ASN A 131 -4.06 -2.40 30.53
CA ASN A 131 -5.18 -1.93 29.72
C ASN A 131 -6.49 -2.64 30.14
N PRO A 132 -7.45 -1.95 30.79
CA PRO A 132 -8.72 -2.54 31.23
C PRO A 132 -9.65 -2.99 30.09
N ILE A 133 -9.25 -2.76 28.83
CA ILE A 133 -9.95 -3.26 27.64
C ILE A 133 -9.57 -4.72 27.34
N GLY A 134 -8.36 -5.16 27.71
CA GLY A 134 -7.87 -6.53 27.41
C GLY A 134 -8.48 -7.62 28.29
N GLU A 135 -8.80 -7.29 29.55
CA GLU A 135 -9.37 -8.23 30.53
C GLU A 135 -10.81 -8.59 30.17
N LYS A 136 -11.63 -7.60 29.76
CA LYS A 136 -13.03 -7.84 29.33
C LYS A 136 -13.15 -8.69 28.06
N LEU A 137 -12.16 -8.67 27.18
CA LEU A 137 -12.16 -9.47 25.95
C LEU A 137 -11.79 -10.94 26.22
N ARG A 138 -10.92 -11.18 27.22
CA ARG A 138 -10.50 -12.52 27.62
C ARG A 138 -11.63 -13.26 28.34
N ASP A 139 -12.34 -12.60 29.26
CA ASP A 139 -13.53 -13.16 29.93
C ASP A 139 -14.67 -13.49 28.95
N GLN A 140 -14.81 -12.70 27.89
CA GLN A 140 -15.85 -12.93 26.89
C GLN A 140 -15.50 -14.11 25.97
N GLN A 141 -14.22 -14.31 25.64
CA GLN A 141 -13.77 -15.48 24.86
C GLN A 141 -13.83 -16.78 25.68
N GLU A 142 -13.45 -16.76 26.96
CA GLU A 142 -13.53 -17.95 27.81
C GLU A 142 -14.97 -18.40 28.05
N ARG A 143 -15.93 -17.46 28.17
CA ARG A 143 -17.36 -17.79 28.27
C ARG A 143 -17.94 -18.42 27.00
N VAL A 144 -17.50 -17.97 25.82
CA VAL A 144 -17.92 -18.55 24.53
C VAL A 144 -17.35 -19.97 24.41
N TRP A 145 -16.11 -20.18 24.82
CA TRP A 145 -15.43 -21.48 24.68
C TRP A 145 -15.96 -22.55 25.64
N VAL A 146 -16.34 -22.17 26.87
CA VAL A 146 -17.00 -23.10 27.82
C VAL A 146 -18.41 -23.47 27.37
N SER A 147 -19.13 -22.57 26.70
CA SER A 147 -20.51 -22.83 26.22
C SER A 147 -20.54 -23.80 25.03
N GLU A 148 -19.47 -23.85 24.23
CA GLU A 148 -19.36 -24.75 23.07
C GLU A 148 -18.97 -26.18 23.47
N ALA A 149 -18.31 -26.34 24.63
CA ALA A 149 -17.92 -27.63 25.20
C ALA A 149 -19.06 -28.34 25.98
N GLU A 150 -20.19 -27.66 26.22
CA GLU A 150 -21.36 -28.18 26.94
C GLU A 150 -22.52 -28.58 25.99
N LEU A 151 -22.31 -28.49 24.68
CA LEU A 151 -23.24 -29.04 23.70
C LEU A 151 -23.28 -30.56 23.85
N PRO A 152 -24.47 -31.17 24.02
CA PRO A 152 -24.57 -32.62 24.05
C PRO A 152 -24.02 -33.20 22.74
N ASP A 153 -23.33 -34.34 22.85
CA ASP A 153 -22.82 -35.05 21.67
C ASP A 153 -23.96 -35.25 20.66
N PRO A 154 -23.73 -34.97 19.36
CA PRO A 154 -24.72 -35.22 18.34
C PRO A 154 -25.09 -36.70 18.39
N GLU A 155 -26.39 -37.00 18.50
CA GLU A 155 -26.91 -38.37 18.45
C GLU A 155 -26.27 -39.10 17.26
N GLY A 156 -25.63 -40.23 17.56
CA GLY A 156 -25.02 -41.09 16.56
C GLY A 156 -26.05 -41.51 15.50
N PRO A 157 -25.61 -41.86 14.29
CA PRO A 157 -26.52 -42.24 13.22
C PRO A 157 -27.45 -43.37 13.69
N ASP A 158 -28.74 -43.18 13.45
CA ASP A 158 -29.80 -44.16 13.68
C ASP A 158 -29.59 -45.36 12.75
N ASP A 159 -29.00 -46.42 13.30
CA ASP A 159 -28.84 -47.71 12.64
C ASP A 159 -30.19 -48.44 12.62
N GLY A 160 -31.15 -47.90 11.86
CA GLY A 160 -32.44 -48.52 11.61
C GLY A 160 -32.27 -49.83 10.83
N ALA A 161 -32.69 -50.92 11.48
CA ALA A 161 -32.76 -52.29 10.96
C ALA A 161 -33.82 -52.49 9.86
#